data_AF-A0AAF0S8S4-F1
#
_entry.id   AF-A0AAF0S8S4-F1
#
_cell.length_a   1.000
_cell.length_b   1.000
_cell.length_c   1.000
_cell.angle_alpha   90.00
_cell.angle_beta   90.00
_cell.angle_gamma   90.00
#
_symmetry.space_group_name_H-M   'P 1'
#
loop_
_entity.id
_entity.type
_entity.pdbx_description
1 polymer ?
#
loop_
_entity_poly.entity_id
_entity_poly.type
_entity_poly.pdbx_seq_one_letter_code
_entity_poly.pdbx_strand_id
1 'polypeptide(L)'
;MTEPASTLDWPLNVGGREVVPLRKATSQQLRLAAIIADEKHHPDLSDLAGAFRRIAEQLEDHQPAEALGDDRLRELIFQGVRADG
;
A
#
# COMPACT_ATOMS: atom_id res chain seq x y z
N MET A 1 13.29 -11.82 -19.71
CA MET A 1 12.27 -12.35 -18.80
C MET A 1 12.05 -11.27 -17.77
N THR A 2 10.95 -10.54 -17.86
CA THR A 2 10.61 -9.50 -16.88
C THR A 2 10.02 -10.24 -15.68
N GLU A 3 10.74 -10.26 -14.56
CA GLU A 3 10.18 -10.74 -13.29
C GLU A 3 8.83 -10.03 -13.09
N PRO A 4 7.76 -10.73 -12.66
CA PRO A 4 6.52 -10.04 -12.36
C PRO A 4 6.86 -8.95 -11.35
N ALA A 5 6.61 -7.69 -11.71
CA ALA A 5 6.85 -6.57 -10.82
C ALA A 5 6.23 -6.94 -9.46
N SER A 6 7.08 -7.17 -8.46
CA SER A 6 6.62 -7.62 -7.15
C SER A 6 5.56 -6.61 -6.69
N THR A 7 4.46 -7.07 -6.09
CA THR A 7 3.40 -6.20 -5.57
C THR A 7 3.92 -5.07 -4.65
N LEU A 8 5.15 -5.23 -4.13
CA LEU A 8 5.89 -4.27 -3.31
C LEU A 8 6.57 -3.13 -4.10
N ASP A 9 6.80 -3.33 -5.40
CA ASP A 9 7.26 -2.33 -6.35
C ASP A 9 6.09 -1.59 -7.02
N TRP A 10 4.85 -1.88 -6.59
CA TRP A 10 3.67 -1.24 -7.17
C TRP A 10 3.77 0.29 -7.04
N PRO A 11 3.56 1.03 -8.15
CA PRO A 11 3.60 2.48 -8.15
C PRO A 11 2.42 3.07 -7.35
N LEU A 12 2.71 3.64 -6.18
CA LEU A 12 1.74 4.41 -5.41
C LEU A 12 1.69 5.84 -5.92
N ASN A 13 0.50 6.28 -6.30
CA ASN A 13 0.24 7.68 -6.59
C ASN A 13 -0.14 8.39 -5.29
N VAL A 14 0.76 9.25 -4.81
CA VAL A 14 0.62 9.97 -3.53
C VAL A 14 0.20 11.43 -3.73
N GLY A 15 -0.22 11.77 -4.95
CA GLY A 15 -0.64 13.12 -5.36
C GLY A 15 0.33 13.77 -6.35
N GLY A 16 -0.22 14.54 -7.30
CA GLY A 16 0.56 15.24 -8.32
C GLY A 16 1.18 14.32 -9.39
N ARG A 17 2.49 14.42 -9.61
CA ARG A 17 3.28 13.56 -10.53
C ARG A 17 4.19 12.58 -9.79
N GLU A 18 4.10 12.51 -8.46
CA GLU A 18 4.98 11.66 -7.66
C GLU A 18 4.43 10.24 -7.61
N VAL A 19 5.27 9.30 -8.03
CA VAL A 19 4.99 7.87 -8.02
C VAL A 19 6.10 7.18 -7.23
N VAL A 20 5.76 6.64 -6.07
CA VAL A 20 6.71 5.95 -5.19
C VAL A 20 6.40 4.45 -5.15
N PRO A 21 7.42 3.57 -5.18
CA PRO A 21 7.20 2.15 -4.93
C PRO A 21 6.61 1.94 -3.52
N LEU A 22 5.68 1.00 -3.36
CA LEU A 22 5.06 0.70 -2.06
C LEU A 22 6.09 0.50 -0.94
N ARG A 23 7.17 -0.25 -1.18
CA ARG A 23 8.25 -0.44 -0.20
C ARG A 23 8.92 0.86 0.26
N LYS A 24 8.94 1.88 -0.59
CA LYS A 24 9.58 3.18 -0.32
C LYS A 24 8.61 4.24 0.18
N ALA A 25 7.31 3.95 0.17
CA ALA A 25 6.32 4.87 0.68
C ALA A 25 6.40 4.96 2.20
N THR A 26 6.39 6.19 2.69
CA THR A 26 6.30 6.51 4.11
C THR A 26 4.90 6.26 4.65
N SER A 27 4.76 6.14 5.97
CA SER A 27 3.46 6.06 6.64
C SER A 27 2.49 7.18 6.24
N GLN A 28 2.98 8.41 6.05
CA GLN A 28 2.17 9.53 5.57
C GLN A 28 1.71 9.34 4.11
N GLN A 29 2.62 8.94 3.22
CA GLN A 29 2.31 8.66 1.82
C GLN A 29 1.30 7.52 1.66
N LEU A 30 1.42 6.46 2.48
CA LEU A 30 0.47 5.36 2.51
C LEU A 30 -0.92 5.81 3.00
N ARG A 31 -1.00 6.69 4.01
CA ARG A 31 -2.28 7.28 4.44
C ARG A 31 -2.93 8.09 3.32
N LEU A 32 -2.16 8.88 2.59
CA LEU A 32 -2.67 9.65 1.44
C LEU A 32 -3.14 8.72 0.31
N ALA A 33 -2.36 7.69 -0.04
CA ALA A 33 -2.74 6.71 -1.05
C ALA A 33 -4.02 5.96 -0.66
N ALA A 34 -4.21 5.64 0.64
CA ALA A 34 -5.43 5.04 1.15
C ALA A 34 -6.64 5.94 0.91
N ILE A 35 -6.54 7.23 1.23
CA ILE A 35 -7.62 8.21 1.03
C ILE A 35 -7.97 8.33 -0.46
N ILE A 36 -6.95 8.46 -1.33
CA ILE A 36 -7.14 8.57 -2.78
C ILE A 36 -7.81 7.31 -3.35
N ALA A 37 -7.44 6.13 -2.87
CA ALA A 37 -8.03 4.87 -3.29
C ALA A 37 -9.49 4.74 -2.83
N ASP A 38 -9.81 5.19 -1.61
CA ASP A 38 -11.15 5.18 -1.03
C ASP A 38 -12.11 6.14 -1.76
N GLU A 39 -11.65 7.37 -2.07
CA GLU A 39 -12.44 8.38 -2.80
C GLU A 39 -12.88 7.91 -4.20
N LYS A 40 -12.12 7.01 -4.83
CA LYS A 40 -12.46 6.46 -6.15
C LYS A 40 -13.59 5.43 -6.15
N HIS A 41 -14.13 5.05 -4.97
CA HIS A 41 -15.31 4.18 -4.79
C HIS A 41 -15.35 2.93 -5.70
N HIS A 42 -14.18 2.35 -6.00
CA HIS A 42 -14.09 1.09 -6.73
C HIS A 42 -13.99 -0.05 -5.71
N PRO A 43 -14.82 -1.11 -5.81
CA PRO A 43 -14.79 -2.22 -4.85
C PRO A 43 -13.40 -2.84 -4.72
N ASP A 44 -12.72 -3.12 -5.84
CA ASP A 44 -11.33 -3.60 -5.85
C ASP A 44 -10.30 -2.63 -5.22
N LEU A 45 -10.58 -1.32 -5.23
CA LEU A 45 -9.70 -0.31 -4.63
C LEU A 45 -9.98 -0.09 -3.14
N SER A 46 -11.15 -0.51 -2.65
CA SER A 46 -11.49 -0.43 -1.23
C SER A 46 -10.64 -1.39 -0.40
N ASP A 47 -10.38 -2.60 -0.92
CA ASP A 47 -9.41 -3.54 -0.34
C ASP A 47 -7.99 -2.97 -0.31
N LEU A 48 -7.61 -2.27 -1.38
CA LEU A 48 -6.30 -1.65 -1.52
C LEU A 48 -6.13 -0.47 -0.55
N ALA A 49 -7.16 0.36 -0.38
CA ALA A 49 -7.19 1.42 0.62
C ALA A 49 -7.03 0.86 2.03
N GLY A 50 -7.73 -0.24 2.33
CA GLY A 50 -7.58 -0.97 3.60
C GLY A 50 -6.17 -1.49 3.82
N ALA A 51 -5.54 -2.07 2.78
CA ALA A 51 -4.15 -2.52 2.86
C ALA A 51 -3.18 -1.38 3.20
N PHE A 52 -3.26 -0.25 2.50
CA PHE A 52 -2.39 0.90 2.76
C PHE A 52 -2.57 1.48 4.16
N ARG A 53 -3.81 1.56 4.65
CA ARG A 53 -4.10 2.02 6.01
C ARG A 53 -3.47 1.10 7.05
N ARG A 54 -3.62 -0.23 6.92
CA ARG A 54 -3.01 -1.22 7.83
C ARG A 54 -1.48 -1.12 7.84
N ILE A 55 -0.85 -0.97 6.69
CA ILE A 55 0.61 -0.79 6.60
C ILE A 55 1.01 0.50 7.34
N ALA A 56 0.31 1.60 7.10
CA ALA A 56 0.61 2.88 7.74
C ALA A 56 0.38 2.91 9.26
N GLU A 57 -0.48 2.05 9.80
CA GLU A 57 -0.74 1.88 11.24
C GLU A 57 0.35 1.08 11.95
N GLN A 58 1.12 0.28 11.22
CA GLN A 58 2.25 -0.50 11.76
C GLN A 58 3.58 0.27 11.74
N LEU A 59 3.62 1.41 11.06
CA LEU A 59 4.80 2.23 10.86
C LEU A 59 4.83 3.41 11.82
N GLU A 60 6.03 3.77 12.26
CA GLU A 60 6.27 5.04 12.95
C GLU A 60 6.08 6.24 12.00
N ASP A 61 6.01 7.44 12.58
CA ASP A 61 5.86 8.67 11.80
C ASP A 61 7.03 8.83 10.82
N HIS A 62 6.71 9.06 9.54
CA HIS A 62 7.66 9.10 8.42
C HIS A 62 8.49 7.83 8.14
N GLN A 63 8.22 6.70 8.82
CA GLN A 63 8.94 5.46 8.58
C GLN A 63 8.52 4.84 7.23
N PRO A 64 9.47 4.36 6.39
CA PRO A 64 9.17 3.73 5.12
C PRO A 64 8.67 2.29 5.30
N ALA A 65 7.81 1.84 4.38
CA ALA A 65 7.21 0.50 4.41
C ALA A 65 8.23 -0.65 4.46
N GLU A 66 9.41 -0.49 3.85
CA GLU A 66 10.50 -1.48 3.89
C GLU A 66 10.97 -1.81 5.32
N ALA A 67 10.72 -0.93 6.30
CA ALA A 67 11.04 -1.17 7.71
C ALA A 67 10.26 -2.36 8.30
N LEU A 68 9.10 -2.72 7.74
CA LEU A 68 8.30 -3.88 8.16
C LEU A 68 8.84 -5.21 7.61
N GLY A 69 9.63 -5.16 6.54
CA GLY A 69 10.07 -6.33 5.78
C GLY A 69 9.05 -6.84 4.75
N ASP A 70 9.56 -7.47 3.69
CA ASP A 70 8.78 -7.87 2.52
C ASP A 70 7.66 -8.87 2.83
N ASP A 71 7.93 -9.86 3.68
CA ASP A 71 6.94 -10.86 4.10
C ASP A 71 5.76 -10.22 4.84
N ARG A 72 6.04 -9.27 5.74
CA ARG A 72 5.01 -8.55 6.50
C ARG A 72 4.19 -7.65 5.60
N LEU A 73 4.81 -6.94 4.66
CA LEU A 73 4.10 -6.11 3.69
C LEU A 73 3.15 -6.96 2.82
N ARG A 74 3.62 -8.10 2.32
CA ARG A 74 2.79 -9.04 1.56
C ARG A 74 1.60 -9.53 2.39
N GLU A 75 1.84 -9.95 3.63
CA GLU A 75 0.78 -10.40 4.53
C GLU A 75 -0.30 -9.32 4.73
N LEU A 76 0.08 -8.07 4.98
CA LEU A 76 -0.85 -6.96 5.19
C LEU A 76 -1.66 -6.60 3.93
N ILE A 77 -1.06 -6.75 2.74
CA ILE A 77 -1.76 -6.55 1.47
C ILE A 77 -2.79 -7.67 1.25
N PHE A 78 -2.43 -8.93 1.48
CA PHE A 78 -3.30 -10.07 1.22
C PHE A 78 -4.29 -10.39 2.36
N GLN A 79 -4.09 -9.85 3.56
CA GLN A 79 -5.03 -10.01 4.69
C GLN A 79 -6.42 -9.41 4.40
N GLY A 80 -6.50 -8.32 3.62
CA GLY A 80 -7.79 -7.74 3.22
C GLY A 80 -8.56 -8.61 2.21
N VAL A 81 -7.84 -9.16 1.23
CA VAL A 81 -8.39 -9.89 0.08
C VAL A 81 -9.07 -11.22 0.48
N ARG A 82 -8.76 -11.79 1.65
CA ARG A 82 -9.33 -13.07 2.12
C ARG A 82 -10.64 -12.92 2.91
N ALA A 83 -11.11 -11.71 3.19
CA ALA A 83 -12.27 -11.52 4.07
C ALA A 83 -13.65 -11.73 3.40
N ASP A 84 -13.71 -11.92 2.08
CA ASP A 84 -14.96 -12.02 1.29
C ASP A 84 -15.11 -13.37 0.54
N GLY A 85 -14.77 -14.48 1.20
CA GLY A 85 -14.95 -15.85 0.69
C GLY A 85 -16.21 -16.53 1.19
#